data_AF-A0A974T1X8-F1
#
_entry.id   AF-A0A974T1X8-F1
#
_cell.length_a   1.000
_cell.length_b   1.000
_cell.length_c   1.000
_cell.angle_alpha   90.00
_cell.angle_beta   90.00
_cell.angle_gamma   90.00
#
_symmetry.space_group_name_H-M   'P 1'
#
loop_
_entity.id
_entity.type
_entity.pdbx_description
1 polymer ?
#
loop_
_entity_poly.entity_id
_entity_poly.type
_entity_poly.pdbx_seq_one_letter_code
_entity_poly.pdbx_strand_id
1 'polypeptide(L)'
;MPNFGLEETMRYGARAFQGDIAGTETMLPETADEFAQYIIEAICHASVTPGVGRRTFERCMRALTFASTARVGLRHPAKAEAIDRVWHERERLFEDYNTSPDKLRFLATLPWVGPVTKHSLARRLGVYAEHGQRAVA
;
A
#
# COMPACT_ATOMS: atom_id res chain seq x y z
N MET A 1 -13.54 21.17 27.55
CA MET A 1 -13.26 20.83 26.14
C MET A 1 -12.03 19.95 26.13
N PRO A 2 -12.10 18.65 25.77
CA PRO A 2 -10.90 17.83 25.77
C PRO A 2 -10.07 18.10 24.51
N ASN A 3 -8.78 18.28 24.78
CA ASN A 3 -7.67 18.55 23.88
C ASN A 3 -7.26 17.22 23.22
N PHE A 4 -7.45 17.06 21.91
CA PHE A 4 -7.02 15.86 21.18
C PHE A 4 -5.57 16.04 20.72
N GLY A 5 -4.75 15.05 21.09
CA GLY A 5 -3.30 15.07 21.03
C GLY A 5 -2.73 15.19 19.63
N LEU A 6 -1.84 16.17 19.46
CA LEU A 6 -0.94 16.34 18.31
C LEU A 6 0.26 15.37 18.31
N GLU A 7 0.28 14.37 19.19
CA GLU A 7 1.43 13.45 19.35
C GLU A 7 1.34 12.16 18.52
N GLU A 8 0.20 11.86 17.90
CA GLU A 8 0.03 10.58 17.17
C GLU A 8 0.44 10.65 15.70
N THR A 9 0.49 11.85 15.11
CA THR A 9 0.91 12.06 13.71
C THR A 9 2.42 11.92 13.47
N MET A 10 3.24 11.84 14.53
CA MET A 10 4.71 11.84 14.39
C MET A 10 5.38 10.46 14.52
N ARG A 11 4.67 9.39 14.93
CA ARG A 11 5.26 8.03 14.93
C ARG A 11 5.28 7.38 13.55
N TYR A 12 4.46 7.83 12.62
CA TYR A 12 4.31 7.17 11.31
C TYR A 12 5.35 7.63 10.26
N GLY A 13 6.04 8.75 10.50
CA GLY A 13 7.16 9.21 9.67
C GLY A 13 8.49 8.46 9.91
N ALA A 14 8.57 7.63 10.96
CA ALA A 14 9.84 7.07 11.44
C ALA A 14 10.15 5.65 10.94
N ARG A 15 9.21 4.91 10.33
CA ARG A 15 9.48 3.54 9.83
C ARG A 15 9.94 3.45 8.36
N ALA A 16 9.91 4.56 7.62
CA ALA A 16 10.46 4.64 6.26
C ALA A 16 11.98 4.83 6.21
N PHE A 17 12.65 4.81 7.37
CA PHE A 17 14.09 5.02 7.52
C PHE A 17 14.80 3.75 7.98
N GLN A 18 14.85 2.74 7.13
CA GLN A 18 15.99 1.82 7.13
C GLN A 18 16.30 1.46 5.68
N GLY A 19 17.24 2.22 5.11
CA GLY A 19 18.06 1.65 4.06
C GLY A 19 18.91 0.58 4.72
N ASP A 20 18.50 -0.67 4.58
CA ASP A 20 19.38 -1.84 4.51
C ASP A 20 18.53 -3.03 4.09
N ILE A 21 19.04 -3.79 3.12
CA ILE A 21 18.47 -5.05 2.67
C ILE A 21 18.70 -6.08 3.78
N ALA A 22 17.86 -6.05 4.81
CA ALA A 22 17.84 -7.02 5.89
C ALA A 22 16.43 -7.06 6.47
N GLY A 23 15.62 -7.99 5.98
CA GLY A 23 14.30 -8.31 6.53
C GLY A 23 13.24 -7.26 6.25
N THR A 24 12.55 -7.38 5.10
CA THR A 24 11.18 -6.86 5.03
C THR A 24 10.35 -7.71 5.99
N GLU A 25 10.31 -7.32 7.26
CA GLU A 25 9.35 -7.85 8.22
C GLU A 25 7.99 -7.73 7.55
N THR A 26 7.44 -8.88 7.21
CA THR A 26 6.20 -9.01 6.47
C THR A 26 5.09 -8.69 7.45
N MET A 27 4.83 -7.40 7.66
CA MET A 27 3.78 -6.94 8.55
C MET A 27 2.48 -6.92 7.76
N LEU A 28 1.61 -7.87 8.09
CA LEU A 28 0.24 -7.88 7.59
C LEU A 28 -0.41 -6.52 7.90
N PRO A 29 -1.14 -5.92 6.95
CA PRO A 29 -1.83 -4.66 7.20
C PRO A 29 -2.86 -4.86 8.31
N GLU A 30 -2.77 -4.06 9.38
CA GLU A 30 -3.73 -4.07 10.48
C GLU A 30 -4.90 -3.12 10.19
N THR A 31 -4.67 -2.13 9.32
CA THR A 31 -5.64 -1.09 8.99
C THR A 31 -5.88 -0.95 7.49
N ALA A 32 -7.06 -0.38 7.14
CA ALA A 32 -7.39 -0.06 5.75
C ALA A 32 -6.41 0.95 5.14
N ASP A 33 -5.91 1.89 5.94
CA ASP A 33 -4.92 2.88 5.53
C ASP A 33 -3.59 2.22 5.17
N GLU A 34 -3.11 1.28 5.99
CA GLU A 34 -1.91 0.48 5.71
C GLU A 34 -2.07 -0.35 4.43
N PHE A 35 -3.23 -0.99 4.28
CA PHE A 35 -3.52 -1.77 3.10
C PHE A 35 -3.48 -0.92 1.82
N ALA A 36 -4.13 0.24 1.84
CA ALA A 36 -4.10 1.18 0.73
C ALA A 36 -2.68 1.68 0.45
N GLN A 37 -1.90 1.98 1.48
CA GLN A 37 -0.51 2.42 1.34
C GLN A 37 0.34 1.37 0.60
N TYR A 38 0.22 0.08 0.94
CA TYR A 38 0.93 -0.98 0.24
C TYR A 38 0.57 -1.06 -1.26
N ILE A 39 -0.71 -0.89 -1.59
CA ILE A 39 -1.18 -0.87 -2.98
C ILE A 39 -0.59 0.35 -3.72
N ILE A 40 -0.70 1.54 -3.13
CA ILE A 40 -0.23 2.79 -3.72
C ILE A 40 1.30 2.76 -3.90
N GLU A 41 2.05 2.24 -2.93
CA GLU A 41 3.49 2.04 -3.05
C GLU A 41 3.81 1.09 -4.22
N ALA A 42 3.08 -0.03 -4.37
CA ALA A 42 3.25 -0.95 -5.47
C ALA A 42 3.00 -0.29 -6.84
N ILE A 43 1.96 0.56 -6.96
CA ILE A 43 1.68 1.32 -8.18
C ILE A 43 2.78 2.36 -8.48
N CYS A 44 3.29 3.03 -7.44
CA CYS A 44 4.34 4.03 -7.55
C CYS A 44 5.68 3.41 -7.97
N HIS A 45 6.00 2.21 -7.49
CA HIS A 45 7.21 1.47 -7.86
C HIS A 45 7.11 0.74 -9.20
N ALA A 46 5.92 0.66 -9.80
CA ALA A 46 5.74 0.01 -11.09
C ALA A 46 6.47 0.75 -12.21
N SER A 47 7.43 0.05 -12.84
CA SER A 47 8.18 0.49 -14.02
C SER A 47 9.13 1.68 -13.79
N VAL A 48 9.56 1.91 -12.55
CA VAL A 48 10.52 2.98 -12.21
C VAL A 48 11.60 2.46 -11.26
N THR A 49 12.68 3.24 -11.10
CA THR A 49 13.72 2.91 -10.12
C THR A 49 13.18 3.06 -8.69
N PRO A 50 13.73 2.33 -7.69
CA PRO A 50 13.27 2.42 -6.30
C PRO A 50 13.23 3.86 -5.75
N GLY A 51 14.25 4.67 -6.07
CA GLY A 51 14.31 6.07 -5.62
C GLY A 51 13.29 7.00 -6.29
N VAL A 52 12.87 6.70 -7.53
CA VAL A 52 11.76 7.44 -8.16
C VAL A 52 10.43 7.02 -7.56
N GLY A 53 10.19 5.71 -7.44
CA GLY A 53 8.97 5.16 -6.85
C GLY A 53 8.71 5.70 -5.45
N ARG A 54 9.72 5.68 -4.59
CA ARG A 54 9.65 6.21 -3.22
C ARG A 54 9.26 7.69 -3.19
N ARG A 55 9.93 8.54 -3.98
CA ARG A 55 9.63 9.98 -4.01
C ARG A 55 8.23 10.27 -4.54
N THR A 56 7.76 9.47 -5.51
CA THR A 56 6.38 9.58 -6.00
C THR A 56 5.39 9.17 -4.91
N PHE A 57 5.62 8.05 -4.23
CA PHE A 57 4.79 7.58 -3.12
C PHE A 57 4.67 8.65 -2.02
N GLU A 58 5.79 9.19 -1.53
CA GLU A 58 5.79 10.22 -0.48
C GLU A 58 5.01 11.48 -0.90
N ARG A 59 5.07 11.87 -2.18
CA ARG A 59 4.30 13.01 -2.70
C ARG A 59 2.81 12.70 -2.77
N CYS A 60 2.43 11.51 -3.22
CA CYS A 60 1.03 11.08 -3.25
C CYS A 60 0.45 11.01 -1.84
N MET A 61 1.16 10.38 -0.89
CA MET A 61 0.69 10.27 0.50
C MET A 61 0.45 11.65 1.12
N ARG A 62 1.39 12.59 0.96
CA ARG A 62 1.18 13.97 1.42
C ARG A 62 -0.09 14.58 0.82
N ALA A 63 -0.30 14.46 -0.50
CA ALA A 63 -1.49 15.01 -1.13
C ALA A 63 -2.79 14.38 -0.59
N LEU A 64 -2.82 13.05 -0.45
CA LEU A 64 -4.00 12.31 0.01
C LEU A 64 -4.34 12.59 1.48
N THR A 65 -3.34 12.75 2.36
CA THR A 65 -3.55 13.13 3.77
C THR A 65 -4.19 14.51 3.92
N PHE A 66 -3.93 15.42 2.97
CA PHE A 66 -4.59 16.73 2.91
C PHE A 66 -5.90 16.73 2.09
N ALA A 67 -6.51 15.56 1.90
CA ALA A 67 -7.73 15.37 1.10
C ALA A 67 -7.62 15.93 -0.34
N SER A 68 -6.41 15.92 -0.90
CA SER A 68 -6.13 16.29 -2.28
C SER A 68 -6.00 15.06 -3.18
N THR A 69 -5.73 15.27 -4.47
CA THR A 69 -5.55 14.21 -5.47
C THR A 69 -4.07 13.83 -5.62
N ALA A 70 -3.82 12.55 -5.88
CA ALA A 70 -2.52 12.02 -6.28
C ALA A 70 -1.95 12.67 -7.54
N ARG A 71 -2.76 13.37 -8.35
CA ARG A 71 -2.28 14.16 -9.50
C ARG A 71 -1.27 15.24 -9.11
N VAL A 72 -1.31 15.73 -7.88
CA VAL A 72 -0.31 16.68 -7.36
C VAL A 72 1.07 16.03 -7.25
N GLY A 73 1.12 14.73 -6.93
CA GLY A 73 2.36 13.96 -6.79
C GLY A 73 2.80 13.22 -8.05
N LEU A 74 1.88 12.96 -8.98
CA LEU A 74 2.08 12.09 -10.14
C LEU A 74 1.43 12.67 -11.42
N ARG A 75 2.24 12.82 -12.48
CA ARG A 75 1.77 13.36 -13.77
C ARG A 75 0.94 12.38 -14.61
N HIS A 76 0.99 11.08 -14.32
CA HIS A 76 0.30 10.07 -15.12
C HIS A 76 -1.19 9.97 -14.71
N PRO A 77 -2.13 10.49 -15.51
CA PRO A 77 -3.51 10.74 -15.07
C PRO A 77 -4.24 9.46 -14.65
N ALA A 78 -4.09 8.38 -15.41
CA ALA A 78 -4.75 7.11 -15.10
C ALA A 78 -4.15 6.39 -13.88
N LYS A 79 -2.87 6.63 -13.56
CA LYS A 79 -2.26 6.07 -12.33
C LYS A 79 -2.71 6.88 -11.12
N ALA A 80 -2.80 8.20 -11.27
CA ALA A 80 -3.32 9.06 -10.22
C ALA A 80 -4.78 8.74 -9.88
N GLU A 81 -5.62 8.52 -10.90
CA GLU A 81 -7.01 8.09 -10.70
C GLU A 81 -7.11 6.74 -9.97
N ALA A 82 -6.24 5.78 -10.31
CA ALA A 82 -6.18 4.50 -9.60
C ALA A 82 -5.79 4.66 -8.13
N ILE A 83 -4.80 5.51 -7.85
CA ILE A 83 -4.37 5.83 -6.48
C ILE A 83 -5.49 6.52 -5.70
N ASP A 84 -6.14 7.53 -6.29
CA ASP A 84 -7.26 8.25 -5.67
C ASP A 84 -8.41 7.29 -5.35
N ARG A 85 -8.72 6.38 -6.27
CA ARG A 85 -9.75 5.35 -6.06
C ARG A 85 -9.39 4.40 -4.93
N VAL A 86 -8.15 3.89 -4.91
CA VAL A 86 -7.67 3.01 -3.83
C VAL A 86 -7.76 3.71 -2.49
N TRP A 87 -7.37 4.98 -2.41
CA TRP A 87 -7.43 5.76 -1.18
C TRP A 87 -8.88 5.99 -0.73
N HIS A 88 -9.77 6.36 -1.65
CA HIS A 88 -11.17 6.61 -1.35
C HIS A 88 -11.93 5.34 -0.92
N GLU A 89 -11.67 4.21 -1.59
CA GLU A 89 -12.35 2.93 -1.35
C GLU A 89 -11.63 2.04 -0.33
N ARG A 90 -10.59 2.54 0.36
CA ARG A 90 -9.66 1.74 1.17
C ARG A 90 -10.33 0.83 2.20
N GLU A 91 -11.37 1.31 2.89
CA GLU A 91 -12.06 0.49 3.90
C GLU A 91 -12.76 -0.70 3.26
N ARG A 92 -13.52 -0.47 2.19
CA ARG A 92 -14.17 -1.53 1.43
C ARG A 92 -13.15 -2.50 0.85
N LEU A 93 -12.07 -1.99 0.24
CA LEU A 93 -11.04 -2.83 -0.35
C LEU A 93 -10.34 -3.70 0.69
N PHE A 94 -10.16 -3.20 1.91
CA PHE A 94 -9.57 -3.95 3.00
C PHE A 94 -10.54 -5.01 3.55
N GLU A 95 -11.83 -4.71 3.66
CA GLU A 95 -12.85 -5.69 4.02
C GLU A 95 -12.96 -6.81 2.97
N ASP A 96 -13.02 -6.46 1.69
CA ASP A 96 -13.04 -7.41 0.58
C ASP A 96 -11.75 -8.25 0.57
N TYR A 97 -10.60 -7.64 0.85
CA TYR A 97 -9.33 -8.36 1.01
C TYR A 97 -9.41 -9.37 2.15
N ASN A 98 -9.89 -8.98 3.33
CA ASN A 98 -9.95 -9.84 4.53
C ASN A 98 -10.93 -11.01 4.36
N THR A 99 -12.06 -10.77 3.71
CA THR A 99 -13.09 -11.79 3.45
C THR A 99 -12.75 -12.70 2.27
N SER A 100 -11.89 -12.28 1.35
CA SER A 100 -11.53 -13.10 0.19
C SER A 100 -10.79 -14.38 0.60
N PRO A 101 -11.25 -15.57 0.15
CA PRO A 101 -10.55 -16.83 0.38
C PRO A 101 -9.29 -16.98 -0.49
N ASP A 102 -9.22 -16.26 -1.62
CA ASP A 102 -8.07 -16.24 -2.52
C ASP A 102 -7.54 -14.80 -2.63
N LYS A 103 -6.57 -14.50 -1.77
CA LYS A 103 -5.94 -13.18 -1.71
C LYS A 103 -5.26 -12.82 -3.04
N LEU A 104 -4.60 -13.78 -3.71
CA LEU A 104 -3.91 -13.51 -4.97
C LEU A 104 -4.87 -13.15 -6.09
N ARG A 105 -6.01 -13.84 -6.17
CA ARG A 105 -7.07 -13.51 -7.13
C ARG A 105 -7.67 -12.14 -6.84
N PHE A 106 -7.92 -11.80 -5.58
CA PHE A 106 -8.40 -10.48 -5.19
C PHE A 106 -7.39 -9.38 -5.58
N LEU A 107 -6.10 -9.56 -5.29
CA LEU A 107 -5.09 -8.56 -5.67
C LEU A 107 -5.03 -8.33 -7.19
N ALA A 108 -5.38 -9.33 -8.01
CA ALA A 108 -5.48 -9.20 -9.46
C ALA A 108 -6.68 -8.38 -9.94
N THR A 109 -7.69 -8.12 -9.09
CA THR A 109 -8.85 -7.28 -9.44
C THR A 109 -8.62 -5.80 -9.14
N LEU A 110 -7.54 -5.46 -8.43
CA LEU A 110 -7.23 -4.08 -8.07
C LEU A 110 -6.83 -3.26 -9.30
N PRO A 111 -7.24 -1.98 -9.37
CA PRO A 111 -6.91 -1.12 -10.50
C PRO A 111 -5.40 -0.96 -10.63
N TRP A 112 -4.88 -1.07 -11.86
CA TRP A 112 -3.45 -0.94 -12.18
C TRP A 112 -2.51 -1.97 -11.53
N VAL A 113 -3.06 -3.03 -10.93
CA VAL A 113 -2.29 -4.16 -10.42
C VAL A 113 -2.21 -5.25 -11.49
N GLY A 114 -1.17 -5.16 -12.33
CA GLY A 114 -0.85 -6.19 -13.33
C GLY A 114 -0.17 -7.42 -12.72
N PRO A 115 0.13 -8.46 -13.52
CA PRO A 115 0.71 -9.72 -13.04
C PRO A 115 1.97 -9.54 -12.18
N VAL A 116 2.91 -8.69 -12.62
CA VAL A 116 4.15 -8.41 -11.89
C VAL A 116 3.88 -7.67 -10.58
N THR A 117 3.05 -6.61 -10.62
CA THR A 117 2.70 -5.80 -9.45
C THR A 117 1.98 -6.63 -8.40
N LYS A 118 1.07 -7.52 -8.81
CA LYS A 118 0.39 -8.49 -7.93
C LYS A 118 1.38 -9.32 -7.14
N HIS A 119 2.38 -9.90 -7.79
CA HIS A 119 3.39 -10.74 -7.11
C HIS A 119 4.30 -9.94 -6.18
N SER A 120 4.57 -8.67 -6.48
CA SER A 120 5.31 -7.78 -5.58
C SER A 120 4.46 -7.41 -4.36
N LEU A 121 3.18 -7.10 -4.56
CA LEU A 121 2.25 -6.72 -3.51
C LEU A 121 1.96 -7.90 -2.57
N ALA A 122 1.70 -9.08 -3.14
CA ALA A 122 1.48 -10.32 -2.39
C ALA A 122 2.66 -10.70 -1.49
N ARG A 123 3.90 -10.41 -1.91
CA ARG A 123 5.10 -10.58 -1.07
C ARG A 123 5.10 -9.63 0.12
N ARG A 124 4.81 -8.35 -0.09
CA ARG A 124 4.74 -7.36 0.99
C ARG A 124 3.62 -7.68 1.99
N LEU A 125 2.49 -8.16 1.50
CA LEU A 125 1.33 -8.57 2.30
C LEU A 125 1.45 -9.98 2.89
N GLY A 126 2.58 -10.68 2.75
CA GLY A 126 2.78 -11.98 3.37
C GLY A 126 1.96 -13.15 2.85
N VAL A 127 1.25 -12.97 1.74
CA VAL A 127 0.38 -14.01 1.15
C VAL A 127 1.16 -15.31 0.82
N TYR A 128 2.44 -15.19 0.51
CA TYR A 128 3.30 -16.36 0.24
C TYR A 128 3.86 -17.03 1.50
N ALA A 129 3.97 -16.31 2.62
CA ALA A 129 4.44 -16.89 3.87
C ALA A 129 3.37 -17.80 4.50
N GLU A 130 2.09 -17.44 4.35
CA GLU A 130 0.97 -18.25 4.87
C GLU A 130 0.77 -19.58 4.11
N HIS A 131 1.15 -19.65 2.83
CA HIS A 131 1.04 -20.89 2.05
C HIS A 131 2.06 -21.96 2.45
N GLY A 132 3.12 -21.62 3.19
CA GLY A 132 4.14 -22.58 3.65
C GLY A 132 3.75 -23.38 4.90
N GLN A 133 2.78 -22.91 5.70
CA GLN A 133 2.42 -23.55 6.97
C GLN A 133 1.25 -24.55 6.87
N ARG A 134 0.55 -24.59 5.73
CA ARG A 134 -0.60 -25.50 5.53
C ARG A 134 -0.26 -26.85 4.90
N ALA A 135 1.01 -27.09 4.54
CA ALA A 135 1.47 -28.32 3.89
C ALA A 135 2.13 -29.34 4.85
N VAL A 136 2.04 -29.10 6.17
CA VAL A 136 2.52 -30.04 7.21
C VAL A 136 1.37 -30.31 8.18
N ALA A 137 0.39 -31.09 7.74
CA ALA A 137 -0.63 -31.71 8.59
C ALA A 137 -0.95 -33.09 8.02
#